data_AF-A0A914TUH9-F1
#
_entry.id   AF-A0A914TUH9-F1
#
_cell.length_a   1.000
_cell.length_b   1.000
_cell.length_c   1.000
_cell.angle_alpha   90.00
_cell.angle_beta   90.00
_cell.angle_gamma   90.00
#
_symmetry.space_group_name_H-M   'P 1'
#
loop_
_entity.id
_entity.type
_entity.pdbx_description
1 polymer ?
#
loop_
_entity_poly.entity_id
_entity_poly.type
_entity_poly.pdbx_seq_one_letter_code
_entity_poly.pdbx_strand_id
1 'polypeptide(L)'
;MSMISLLQSLQATKGPAKDIPTHPDTSETVYISSLALLKMMRHGRAGVPMEVMGLMLGEFVDDYTINVVDVFAMPQSGTGVSVEAVDPVFEAKMLETLKKTNRNEMVVGWYHSHPGFGCWLSSTDIATQQSFEALSARAIAVVIDPLQSVKGKVVIDAFRSIPNMGFFSGKLAPTSEPRQTTSNLGHLVKPNIIAIIKGLGFRYYSLPISYRLSSKESKMLQCLNKKNWDVGLHPLAYKIHNKSNEELAEETL
;
A
#
# COMPACT_ATOMS: atom_id res chain seq x y z
N MET A 1 -17.84 -15.08 53.05
CA MET A 1 -18.00 -14.34 51.76
C MET A 1 -18.31 -15.35 50.67
N SER A 2 -19.58 -15.41 50.27
CA SER A 2 -20.10 -16.43 49.35
C SER A 2 -19.58 -16.22 47.91
N MET A 3 -19.25 -17.31 47.20
CA MET A 3 -18.90 -17.32 45.76
C MET A 3 -19.92 -16.57 44.88
N ILE A 4 -21.16 -16.39 45.36
CA ILE A 4 -22.23 -15.64 44.69
C ILE A 4 -21.88 -14.15 44.59
N SER A 5 -21.19 -13.58 45.59
CA SER A 5 -20.74 -12.17 45.55
C SER A 5 -19.62 -11.93 44.53
N LEU A 6 -18.77 -12.94 44.29
CA LEU A 6 -17.71 -12.88 43.28
C LEU A 6 -18.29 -12.99 41.86
N LEU A 7 -19.30 -13.84 41.68
CA LEU A 7 -20.05 -13.96 40.41
C LEU A 7 -20.87 -12.70 40.08
N GLN A 8 -21.42 -12.01 41.09
CA GLN A 8 -22.09 -10.73 40.90
C GLN A 8 -21.11 -9.59 40.58
N SER A 9 -19.86 -9.62 41.08
CA SER A 9 -18.83 -8.64 40.68
C SER A 9 -18.29 -8.86 39.25
N LEU A 10 -18.38 -10.08 38.71
CA LEU A 10 -18.05 -10.40 37.32
C LEU A 10 -19.16 -10.00 36.34
N GLN A 11 -20.36 -9.73 36.84
CA GLN A 11 -21.44 -9.04 36.11
C GLN A 11 -21.29 -7.51 36.23
N ALA A 12 -20.06 -7.00 36.24
CA ALA A 12 -19.76 -5.58 36.13
C ALA A 12 -20.35 -5.05 34.82
N THR A 13 -21.54 -4.47 34.95
CA THR A 13 -22.12 -3.37 34.17
C THR A 13 -21.40 -3.14 32.83
N LYS A 14 -21.93 -3.73 31.75
CA LYS A 14 -21.75 -3.16 30.41
C LYS A 14 -22.32 -1.75 30.47
N GLY A 15 -21.46 -0.76 30.74
CA GLY A 15 -21.80 0.63 30.54
C GLY A 15 -22.33 0.83 29.11
N PRO A 16 -23.10 1.89 28.85
CA PRO A 16 -23.47 2.23 27.48
C PRO A 16 -22.20 2.30 26.63
N ALA A 17 -22.27 1.81 25.39
CA ALA A 17 -21.17 1.92 24.45
C ALA A 17 -20.77 3.40 24.38
N LYS A 18 -19.59 3.73 24.90
CA LYS A 18 -19.03 5.06 24.81
C LYS A 18 -18.36 5.14 23.45
N ASP A 19 -18.82 6.07 22.61
CA ASP A 19 -18.09 6.42 21.40
C ASP A 19 -16.73 6.96 21.83
N ILE A 20 -15.67 6.26 21.42
CA ILE A 20 -14.29 6.70 21.60
C ILE A 20 -13.90 7.30 20.25
N PRO A 21 -13.87 8.65 20.10
CA PRO A 21 -13.63 9.29 18.79
C PRO A 21 -12.26 8.96 18.20
N THR A 22 -11.32 8.52 19.04
CA THR A 22 -9.95 8.13 18.65
C THR A 22 -9.83 6.67 18.22
N HIS A 23 -10.92 5.90 18.21
CA HIS A 23 -10.89 4.51 17.78
C HIS A 23 -10.80 4.45 16.24
N PRO A 24 -9.87 3.67 15.67
CA PRO A 24 -9.73 3.56 14.23
C PRO A 24 -10.99 2.97 13.60
N ASP A 25 -11.41 3.54 12.48
CA ASP A 25 -12.56 3.12 11.69
C ASP A 25 -12.11 2.30 10.47
N THR A 26 -12.96 1.39 10.01
CA THR A 26 -12.75 0.64 8.76
C THR A 26 -12.93 1.48 7.51
N SER A 27 -13.56 2.66 7.62
CA SER A 27 -13.83 3.57 6.50
C SER A 27 -12.62 4.38 6.02
N GLU A 28 -11.49 4.33 6.73
CA GLU A 28 -10.29 5.08 6.34
C GLU A 28 -9.73 4.59 4.99
N THR A 29 -9.55 5.53 4.05
CA THR A 29 -9.12 5.27 2.67
C THR A 29 -7.81 5.97 2.34
N VAL A 30 -6.98 5.29 1.54
CA VAL A 30 -5.71 5.82 1.06
C VAL A 30 -5.84 6.18 -0.41
N TYR A 31 -5.72 7.46 -0.74
CA TYR A 31 -5.68 7.94 -2.11
C TYR A 31 -4.24 7.98 -2.61
N ILE A 32 -3.93 7.18 -3.62
CA ILE A 32 -2.60 7.15 -4.24
C ILE A 32 -2.67 7.85 -5.60
N SER A 33 -1.78 8.82 -5.81
CA SER A 33 -1.64 9.51 -7.09
C SER A 33 -1.06 8.58 -8.17
N SER A 34 -1.36 8.89 -9.42
CA SER A 34 -0.80 8.13 -10.57
C SER A 34 0.73 8.23 -10.63
N LEU A 35 1.29 9.39 -10.25
CA LEU A 35 2.72 9.62 -10.20
C LEU A 35 3.39 8.74 -9.15
N ALA A 36 2.84 8.72 -7.93
CA ALA A 36 3.34 7.91 -6.83
C ALA A 36 3.35 6.43 -7.23
N LEU A 37 2.24 5.93 -7.77
CA LEU A 37 2.12 4.54 -8.20
C LEU A 37 3.19 4.15 -9.24
N LEU A 38 3.39 4.97 -10.27
CA LEU A 38 4.39 4.71 -11.31
C LEU A 38 5.81 4.73 -10.76
N LYS A 39 6.13 5.66 -9.85
CA LYS A 39 7.45 5.72 -9.20
C LYS A 39 7.71 4.49 -8.34
N MET A 40 6.74 4.08 -7.52
CA MET A 40 6.88 2.87 -6.70
C MET A 40 7.06 1.61 -7.55
N MET A 41 6.28 1.47 -8.63
CA MET A 41 6.40 0.33 -9.55
C MET A 41 7.75 0.30 -10.27
N ARG A 42 8.21 1.45 -10.77
CA ARG A 42 9.53 1.57 -11.42
C ARG A 42 10.65 1.23 -10.43
N HIS A 43 10.56 1.74 -9.20
CA HIS A 43 11.55 1.49 -8.17
C HIS A 43 11.57 0.02 -7.74
N GLY A 44 10.41 -0.57 -7.44
CA GLY A 44 10.27 -1.98 -7.08
C GLY A 44 10.82 -2.91 -8.15
N ARG A 45 10.54 -2.62 -9.43
CA ARG A 45 11.07 -3.42 -10.54
C ARG A 45 12.58 -3.32 -10.70
N ALA A 46 13.16 -2.14 -10.44
CA ALA A 46 14.61 -1.94 -10.51
C ALA A 46 15.37 -2.62 -9.37
N GLY A 47 14.71 -2.84 -8.23
CA GLY A 47 15.28 -3.49 -7.06
C GLY A 47 15.37 -5.03 -7.12
N VAL A 48 14.60 -5.67 -8.00
CA VAL A 48 14.55 -7.15 -8.09
C VAL A 48 15.95 -7.74 -8.32
N PRO A 49 16.40 -8.73 -7.52
CA PRO A 49 15.62 -9.55 -6.59
C PRO A 49 15.53 -9.05 -5.13
N MET A 50 16.12 -7.90 -4.82
CA MET A 50 16.14 -7.35 -3.45
C MET A 50 14.91 -6.49 -3.15
N GLU A 51 14.52 -6.44 -1.88
CA GLU A 51 13.44 -5.57 -1.39
C GLU A 51 13.92 -4.11 -1.31
N VAL A 52 13.22 -3.20 -1.98
CA VAL A 52 13.47 -1.76 -1.90
C VAL A 52 12.47 -1.08 -0.96
N MET A 53 12.87 0.04 -0.35
CA MET A 53 11.97 0.90 0.42
C MET A 53 12.00 2.34 -0.06
N GLY A 54 10.95 3.09 0.26
CA GLY A 54 10.95 4.54 0.11
C GLY A 54 9.92 5.22 1.00
N LEU A 55 9.98 6.55 1.02
CA LEU A 55 9.07 7.37 1.80
C LEU A 55 7.95 7.92 0.92
N MET A 56 6.77 8.03 1.51
CA MET A 56 5.58 8.58 0.87
C MET A 56 5.33 9.99 1.37
N LEU A 57 5.13 10.91 0.44
CA LEU A 57 4.85 12.31 0.68
C LEU A 57 3.40 12.63 0.35
N GLY A 58 2.78 13.38 1.22
CA GLY A 58 1.38 13.71 1.09
C GLY A 58 0.86 14.59 2.20
N GLU A 59 -0.45 14.49 2.40
CA GLU A 59 -1.19 15.22 3.42
C GLU A 59 -2.25 14.32 4.05
N PHE A 60 -2.54 14.59 5.31
CA PHE A 60 -3.70 14.06 6.01
C PHE A 60 -4.83 15.07 5.84
N VAL A 61 -5.84 14.73 5.03
CA VAL A 61 -6.93 15.68 4.70
C VAL A 61 -7.94 15.75 5.85
N ASP A 62 -8.36 14.59 6.34
CA ASP A 62 -9.25 14.40 7.48
C ASP A 62 -8.92 13.08 8.17
N ASP A 63 -9.70 12.67 9.16
CA ASP A 63 -9.47 11.44 9.95
C ASP A 63 -9.66 10.15 9.14
N TYR A 64 -10.33 10.22 7.98
CA TYR A 64 -10.68 9.07 7.15
C TYR A 64 -9.93 9.02 5.82
N THR A 65 -9.15 10.05 5.50
CA THR A 65 -8.61 10.26 4.17
C THR A 65 -7.14 10.62 4.22
N ILE A 66 -6.32 9.76 3.62
CA ILE A 66 -4.87 10.00 3.49
C ILE A 66 -4.54 10.14 2.01
N ASN A 67 -3.94 11.27 1.64
CA ASN A 67 -3.62 11.59 0.25
C ASN A 67 -2.11 11.47 0.03
N VAL A 68 -1.69 10.47 -0.75
CA VAL A 68 -0.30 10.25 -1.16
C VAL A 68 -0.09 10.90 -2.54
N VAL A 69 0.63 12.03 -2.54
CA VAL A 69 0.85 12.85 -3.73
C VAL A 69 2.10 12.41 -4.48
N ASP A 70 3.20 12.18 -3.76
CA ASP A 70 4.48 11.78 -4.36
C ASP A 70 5.23 10.78 -3.49
N VAL A 71 6.23 10.13 -4.06
CA VAL A 71 7.14 9.22 -3.35
C VAL A 71 8.57 9.44 -3.80
N PHE A 72 9.51 9.11 -2.93
CA PHE A 72 10.91 9.00 -3.32
C PHE A 72 11.54 7.73 -2.72
N ALA A 73 12.53 7.22 -3.45
CA ALA A 73 13.29 6.04 -3.06
C ALA A 73 14.33 6.43 -2.00
N MET A 74 14.48 5.59 -0.98
CA MET A 74 15.62 5.67 -0.07
C MET A 74 16.77 4.83 -0.64
N PRO A 75 18.04 5.28 -0.54
CA PRO A 75 19.17 4.45 -0.92
C PRO A 75 19.23 3.22 0.00
N GLN A 76 19.44 2.05 -0.60
CA GLN A 76 19.59 0.81 0.16
C GLN A 76 20.99 0.76 0.81
N SER A 77 21.04 0.77 2.14
CA SER A 77 22.19 0.26 2.89
C SER A 77 21.94 -1.22 3.16
N GLY A 78 22.53 -2.10 2.34
CA GLY A 78 22.14 -3.50 2.28
C GLY A 78 22.82 -4.42 3.29
N THR A 79 22.03 -5.21 4.01
CA THR A 79 22.30 -6.64 4.22
C THR A 79 21.05 -7.43 3.77
N GLY A 80 21.27 -8.58 3.12
CA GLY A 80 20.35 -9.21 2.15
C GLY A 80 18.98 -9.71 2.61
N VAL A 81 18.47 -9.30 3.78
CA VAL A 81 17.16 -9.77 4.32
C VAL A 81 16.37 -8.66 5.04
N SER A 82 16.96 -7.48 5.29
CA SER A 82 16.24 -6.39 5.95
C SER A 82 16.74 -5.04 5.47
N VAL A 83 15.81 -4.15 5.18
CA VAL A 83 16.16 -2.77 4.86
C VAL A 83 16.49 -2.06 6.18
N GLU A 84 17.78 -1.91 6.46
CA GLU A 84 18.25 -1.22 7.65
C GLU A 84 17.96 0.28 7.55
N ALA A 85 17.38 0.80 8.63
CA ALA A 85 17.27 2.18 9.07
C ALA A 85 17.21 3.26 7.97
N VAL A 86 16.05 3.91 7.89
CA VAL A 86 15.88 5.23 7.25
C VAL A 86 17.05 6.13 7.66
N ASP A 87 17.88 6.55 6.70
CA ASP A 87 18.93 7.52 6.97
C ASP A 87 18.29 8.90 7.19
N PRO A 88 18.27 9.43 8.43
CA PRO A 88 17.64 10.71 8.73
C PRO A 88 18.36 11.87 8.03
N VAL A 89 19.65 11.72 7.71
CA VAL A 89 20.43 12.74 6.99
C VAL A 89 19.96 12.84 5.55
N PHE A 90 19.77 11.69 4.89
CA PHE A 90 19.23 11.65 3.54
C PHE A 90 17.80 12.16 3.48
N GLU A 91 16.95 11.74 4.43
CA GLU A 91 15.56 12.20 4.53
C GLU A 91 15.49 13.73 4.66
N ALA A 92 16.21 14.31 5.63
CA ALA A 92 16.21 15.74 5.86
C ALA A 92 16.71 16.53 4.65
N LYS A 93 17.80 16.08 4.01
CA LYS A 93 18.35 16.71 2.81
C LYS A 93 17.39 16.66 1.62
N MET A 94 16.71 15.53 1.43
CA MET A 94 15.74 15.35 0.35
C MET A 94 14.50 16.23 0.58
N LEU A 95 13.97 16.25 1.80
CA LEU A 95 12.86 17.13 2.17
C LEU A 95 13.19 18.61 1.99
N GLU A 96 14.41 19.04 2.36
CA GLU A 96 14.85 20.42 2.12
C GLU A 96 14.94 20.74 0.63
N THR A 97 15.42 19.81 -0.19
CA THR A 97 15.51 19.97 -1.64
C THR A 97 14.12 20.06 -2.27
N LEU A 98 13.17 19.26 -1.80
CA LEU A 98 11.78 19.30 -2.27
C LEU A 98 11.10 20.62 -1.88
N LYS A 99 11.33 21.12 -0.66
CA LYS A 99 10.84 22.44 -0.24
C LYS A 99 11.32 23.57 -1.16
N LYS A 100 12.56 23.52 -1.66
CA LYS A 100 13.08 24.48 -2.66
C LYS A 100 12.33 24.43 -3.99
N THR A 101 11.76 23.29 -4.34
CA THR A 101 10.91 23.11 -5.54
C THR A 101 9.43 23.43 -5.30
N ASN A 102 9.10 24.05 -4.17
CA ASN A 102 7.72 24.34 -3.75
C ASN A 102 6.88 23.07 -3.51
N ARG A 103 7.53 22.00 -3.06
CA ARG A 103 6.91 20.74 -2.60
C ARG A 103 7.08 20.61 -1.10
N ASN A 104 6.08 21.10 -0.37
CA ASN A 104 6.10 21.21 1.10
C ASN A 104 5.30 20.08 1.77
N GLU A 105 5.07 18.98 1.08
CA GLU A 105 4.35 17.82 1.60
C GLU A 105 5.11 17.17 2.77
N MET A 106 4.35 16.58 3.70
CA MET A 106 4.89 15.86 4.85
C MET A 106 4.99 14.37 4.55
N VAL A 107 5.81 13.66 5.34
CA VAL A 107 5.89 12.20 5.25
C VAL A 107 4.62 11.60 5.87
N VAL A 108 3.84 10.90 5.05
CA VAL A 108 2.57 10.25 5.46
C VAL A 108 2.74 8.75 5.73
N GLY A 109 3.87 8.18 5.34
CA GLY A 109 4.19 6.78 5.55
C GLY A 109 5.36 6.33 4.69
N TRP A 110 5.49 5.03 4.54
CA TRP A 110 6.57 4.40 3.79
C TRP A 110 6.03 3.24 2.95
N TYR A 111 6.76 2.91 1.89
CA TYR A 111 6.44 1.75 1.06
C TYR A 111 7.66 0.86 0.91
N HIS A 112 7.42 -0.42 0.67
CA HIS A 112 8.46 -1.36 0.28
C HIS A 112 7.95 -2.40 -0.71
N SER A 113 8.88 -3.13 -1.34
CA SER A 113 8.54 -4.17 -2.30
C SER A 113 8.74 -5.57 -1.73
N HIS A 114 7.80 -6.48 -2.00
CA HIS A 114 7.95 -7.93 -1.77
C HIS A 114 7.91 -8.66 -3.13
N PRO A 115 9.05 -8.88 -3.79
CA PRO A 115 9.06 -9.50 -5.12
C PRO A 115 8.66 -10.97 -5.05
N GLY A 116 7.46 -11.32 -5.53
CA GLY A 116 6.98 -12.70 -5.66
C GLY A 116 6.35 -13.33 -4.41
N PHE A 117 6.35 -12.64 -3.27
CA PHE A 117 5.77 -13.13 -2.00
C PHE A 117 4.32 -12.67 -1.78
N GLY A 118 3.82 -11.73 -2.58
CA GLY A 118 2.55 -11.04 -2.35
C GLY A 118 2.63 -10.00 -1.22
N CYS A 119 1.52 -9.32 -0.94
CA CYS A 119 1.47 -8.23 0.04
C CYS A 119 1.12 -8.72 1.45
N TRP A 120 2.08 -8.67 2.37
CA TRP A 120 1.91 -8.91 3.81
C TRP A 120 3.03 -8.20 4.57
N LEU A 121 2.95 -8.09 5.90
CA LEU A 121 4.03 -7.52 6.71
C LEU A 121 4.77 -8.62 7.47
N SER A 122 6.11 -8.63 7.37
CA SER A 122 6.98 -9.47 8.21
C SER A 122 7.08 -8.90 9.63
N SER A 123 7.68 -9.67 10.55
CA SER A 123 7.96 -9.18 11.91
C SER A 123 8.86 -7.94 11.91
N THR A 124 9.81 -7.87 10.98
CA THR A 124 10.70 -6.71 10.81
C THR A 124 9.91 -5.51 10.28
N ASP A 125 9.02 -5.72 9.31
CA ASP A 125 8.19 -4.64 8.77
C ASP A 125 7.24 -4.07 9.83
N ILE A 126 6.70 -4.93 10.70
CA ILE A 126 5.86 -4.50 11.83
C ILE A 126 6.66 -3.64 12.80
N ALA A 127 7.91 -4.02 13.13
CA ALA A 127 8.76 -3.23 14.01
C ALA A 127 9.13 -1.86 13.41
N THR A 128 9.42 -1.84 12.11
CA THR A 128 9.65 -0.59 11.35
C THR A 128 8.39 0.27 11.35
N GLN A 129 7.23 -0.31 11.07
CA GLN A 129 5.94 0.39 11.08
C GLN A 129 5.63 0.98 12.46
N GLN A 130 5.87 0.25 13.55
CA GLN A 130 5.68 0.77 14.92
C GLN A 130 6.60 1.96 15.21
N SER A 131 7.81 1.96 14.66
CA SER A 131 8.75 3.07 14.79
C SER A 131 8.25 4.33 14.05
N PHE A 132 7.68 4.16 12.86
CA PHE A 132 7.03 5.26 12.14
C PHE A 132 5.73 5.74 12.81
N GLU A 133 4.95 4.83 13.38
CA GLU A 133 3.73 5.15 14.12
C GLU A 133 4.01 5.95 15.41
N ALA A 134 5.18 5.74 16.03
CA ALA A 134 5.62 6.55 17.16
C ALA A 134 5.91 8.02 16.78
N LEU A 135 6.32 8.27 15.53
CA LEU A 135 6.52 9.62 14.99
C LEU A 135 5.20 10.23 14.47
N SER A 136 4.41 9.43 13.77
CA SER A 136 3.11 9.81 13.21
C SER A 136 2.11 8.67 13.41
N ALA A 137 1.16 8.86 14.32
CA ALA A 137 0.18 7.83 14.68
C ALA A 137 -0.64 7.28 13.50
N ARG A 138 -0.72 8.02 12.39
CA ARG A 138 -1.46 7.65 11.18
C ARG A 138 -0.59 7.16 10.03
N ALA A 139 0.71 6.92 10.28
CA ALA A 139 1.62 6.40 9.28
C ALA A 139 1.08 5.12 8.63
N ILE A 140 1.26 4.99 7.32
CA ILE A 140 0.85 3.80 6.55
C ILE A 140 2.08 3.06 6.03
N ALA A 141 2.03 1.73 6.04
CA ALA A 141 2.95 0.87 5.30
C ALA A 141 2.28 0.39 4.01
N VAL A 142 2.87 0.68 2.85
CA VAL A 142 2.39 0.18 1.55
C VAL A 142 3.32 -0.93 1.04
N VAL A 143 2.76 -2.07 0.64
CA VAL A 143 3.52 -3.20 0.10
C VAL A 143 3.16 -3.40 -1.36
N ILE A 144 4.18 -3.51 -2.21
CA ILE A 144 4.01 -3.68 -3.67
C ILE A 144 4.75 -4.93 -4.12
N ASP A 145 4.09 -5.76 -4.93
CA ASP A 145 4.74 -6.89 -5.60
C ASP A 145 4.94 -6.58 -7.10
N PRO A 146 6.16 -6.18 -7.54
CA PRO A 146 6.44 -5.85 -8.93
C PRO A 146 6.55 -7.06 -9.86
N LEU A 147 6.57 -8.29 -9.32
CA LEU A 147 6.62 -9.53 -10.11
C LEU A 147 5.22 -10.06 -10.39
N GLN A 148 4.35 -10.11 -9.38
CA GLN A 148 2.96 -10.54 -9.54
C GLN A 148 2.08 -9.47 -10.20
N SER A 149 2.49 -8.19 -10.13
CA SER A 149 1.80 -7.10 -10.83
C SER A 149 1.99 -7.23 -12.34
N VAL A 150 0.93 -7.65 -13.03
CA VAL A 150 0.88 -7.80 -14.50
C VAL A 150 -0.02 -6.75 -15.13
N LYS A 151 0.05 -6.59 -16.45
CA LYS A 151 -0.81 -5.67 -17.20
C LYS A 151 -2.29 -6.00 -16.93
N GLY A 152 -2.98 -5.11 -16.21
CA GLY A 152 -4.39 -5.25 -15.84
C GLY A 152 -4.67 -5.47 -14.35
N LYS A 153 -3.67 -5.89 -13.56
CA LYS A 153 -3.81 -6.00 -12.10
C LYS A 153 -2.49 -5.64 -11.41
N VAL A 154 -2.52 -4.53 -10.66
CA VAL A 154 -1.41 -4.15 -9.77
C VAL A 154 -1.67 -4.77 -8.41
N VAL A 155 -0.71 -5.51 -7.89
CA VAL A 155 -0.74 -6.14 -6.57
C VAL A 155 -0.10 -5.15 -5.59
N ILE A 156 -0.97 -4.44 -4.87
CA ILE A 156 -0.62 -3.42 -3.90
C ILE A 156 -1.64 -3.46 -2.77
N ASP A 157 -1.15 -3.41 -1.53
CA ASP A 157 -1.99 -3.25 -0.33
C ASP A 157 -1.35 -2.26 0.64
N ALA A 158 -2.20 -1.61 1.43
CA ALA A 158 -1.81 -0.69 2.48
C ALA A 158 -2.17 -1.30 3.83
N PHE A 159 -1.28 -1.17 4.80
CA PHE A 159 -1.42 -1.74 6.12
C PHE A 159 -1.10 -0.71 7.21
N ARG A 160 -1.69 -0.92 8.38
CA ARG A 160 -1.32 -0.25 9.63
C ARG A 160 -1.24 -1.26 10.77
N SER A 161 -0.34 -1.04 11.72
CA SER A 161 -0.17 -1.92 12.86
C SER A 161 -1.32 -1.77 13.86
N ILE A 162 -1.62 -2.84 14.60
CA ILE A 162 -2.54 -2.82 15.72
C ILE A 162 -1.70 -2.70 16.98
N PRO A 163 -1.92 -1.68 17.84
CA PRO A 163 -1.16 -1.55 19.07
C PRO A 163 -1.41 -2.77 19.98
N ASN A 164 -0.34 -3.45 20.37
CA ASN A 164 -0.36 -4.67 21.19
C ASN A 164 -1.07 -4.47 22.55
N MET A 165 -1.21 -3.23 23.03
CA MET A 165 -1.94 -2.92 24.28
C MET A 165 -3.45 -3.22 24.21
N GLY A 166 -4.05 -3.31 23.01
CA GLY A 166 -5.45 -3.71 22.86
C GLY A 166 -5.72 -5.19 23.18
N PHE A 167 -4.67 -6.01 23.25
CA PHE A 167 -4.79 -7.46 23.44
C PHE A 167 -5.14 -7.89 24.87
N PHE A 168 -4.81 -7.07 25.87
CA PHE A 168 -5.06 -7.38 27.28
C PHE A 168 -6.43 -6.89 27.80
N SER A 169 -7.20 -6.18 26.97
CA SER A 169 -8.55 -5.70 27.30
C SER A 169 -9.64 -6.63 26.71
N GLY A 170 -9.66 -7.88 27.17
CA GLY A 170 -10.93 -8.62 27.33
C GLY A 170 -11.64 -9.17 26.10
N LYS A 171 -10.99 -9.41 24.94
CA LYS A 171 -11.62 -10.16 23.84
C LYS A 171 -10.67 -11.19 23.20
N LEU A 172 -10.70 -12.40 23.75
CA LEU A 172 -10.23 -13.65 23.12
C LEU A 172 -11.13 -14.10 21.96
N ALA A 173 -11.65 -13.17 21.16
CA ALA A 173 -12.47 -13.49 19.99
C ALA A 173 -11.59 -13.33 18.74
N PRO A 174 -11.23 -14.42 18.03
CA PRO A 174 -10.44 -14.37 16.78
C PRO A 174 -11.16 -13.66 15.61
N THR A 175 -12.32 -13.07 15.85
CA THR A 175 -13.21 -12.45 14.87
C THR A 175 -13.62 -11.01 15.21
N SER A 176 -13.13 -10.43 16.32
CA SER A 176 -13.40 -9.02 16.60
C SER A 176 -12.43 -8.18 15.77
N GLU A 177 -12.93 -7.55 14.70
CA GLU A 177 -12.16 -6.48 14.06
C GLU A 177 -11.77 -5.46 15.15
N PRO A 178 -10.49 -5.08 15.27
CA PRO A 178 -10.03 -4.09 16.26
C PRO A 178 -10.43 -2.67 15.87
N ARG A 179 -11.18 -2.51 14.77
CA ARG A 179 -11.71 -1.26 14.25
C ARG A 179 -13.22 -1.22 14.42
N GLN A 180 -13.77 -0.02 14.51
CA GLN A 180 -15.21 0.15 14.43
C GLN A 180 -15.63 0.06 12.97
N THR A 181 -16.56 -0.83 12.62
CA THR A 181 -17.03 -0.96 11.25
C THR A 181 -18.22 -0.02 11.03
N THR A 182 -17.98 1.18 10.49
CA THR A 182 -19.08 2.12 10.16
C THR A 182 -19.55 2.00 8.71
N SER A 183 -18.76 1.34 7.85
CA SER A 183 -19.03 1.25 6.42
C SER A 183 -18.69 -0.12 5.81
N ASN A 184 -19.30 -0.42 4.66
CA ASN A 184 -19.07 -1.66 3.91
C ASN A 184 -17.79 -1.64 3.05
N LEU A 185 -17.09 -0.49 2.96
CA LEU A 185 -15.92 -0.32 2.08
C LEU A 185 -14.77 -1.26 2.47
N GLY A 186 -14.55 -1.47 3.78
CA GLY A 186 -13.45 -2.29 4.29
C GLY A 186 -13.57 -3.79 3.97
N HIS A 187 -14.76 -4.30 3.65
CA HIS A 187 -15.02 -5.72 3.39
C HIS A 187 -15.03 -6.09 1.91
N LEU A 188 -14.73 -5.15 1.01
CA LEU A 188 -14.89 -5.34 -0.43
C LEU A 188 -13.79 -6.22 -1.04
N VAL A 189 -12.59 -6.24 -0.44
CA VAL A 189 -11.42 -6.97 -0.94
C VAL A 189 -11.16 -8.18 -0.06
N LYS A 190 -11.22 -9.39 -0.64
CA LYS A 190 -10.88 -10.61 0.08
C LYS A 190 -9.37 -10.63 0.36
N PRO A 191 -8.95 -10.76 1.63
CA PRO A 191 -7.54 -10.80 1.96
C PRO A 191 -6.86 -12.06 1.43
N ASN A 192 -5.56 -11.96 1.16
CA ASN A 192 -4.73 -13.11 0.79
C ASN A 192 -4.61 -14.07 1.98
N ILE A 193 -4.78 -15.38 1.75
CA ILE A 193 -4.68 -16.43 2.78
C ILE A 193 -3.31 -16.40 3.46
N ILE A 194 -2.25 -16.14 2.69
CA ILE A 194 -0.88 -16.02 3.22
C ILE A 194 -0.79 -14.85 4.22
N ALA A 195 -1.43 -13.72 3.92
CA ALA A 195 -1.45 -12.56 4.81
C ALA A 195 -2.19 -12.85 6.12
N ILE A 196 -3.30 -13.61 6.06
CA ILE A 196 -4.03 -14.07 7.26
C ILE A 196 -3.11 -14.92 8.15
N ILE A 197 -2.42 -15.91 7.57
CA ILE A 197 -1.48 -16.77 8.31
C ILE A 197 -0.34 -15.95 8.94
N LYS A 198 0.10 -14.88 8.26
CA LYS A 198 1.16 -13.98 8.71
C LYS A 198 0.68 -12.89 9.69
N GLY A 199 -0.60 -12.91 10.08
CA GLY A 199 -1.12 -12.08 11.18
C GLY A 199 -2.02 -10.91 10.76
N LEU A 200 -2.54 -10.90 9.53
CA LEU A 200 -3.59 -9.96 9.13
C LEU A 200 -4.85 -10.18 9.99
N GLY A 201 -5.35 -9.12 10.62
CA GLY A 201 -6.50 -9.14 11.54
C GLY A 201 -6.10 -9.29 13.02
N PHE A 202 -4.85 -9.66 13.31
CA PHE A 202 -4.32 -9.76 14.68
C PHE A 202 -3.23 -8.71 14.96
N ARG A 203 -2.22 -8.62 14.09
CA ARG A 203 -1.04 -7.74 14.27
C ARG A 203 -1.15 -6.44 13.49
N TYR A 204 -1.80 -6.50 12.34
CA TYR A 204 -2.05 -5.36 11.46
C TYR A 204 -3.37 -5.56 10.72
N TYR A 205 -3.91 -4.48 10.17
CA TYR A 205 -5.10 -4.51 9.32
C TYR A 205 -4.81 -3.86 7.97
N SER A 206 -5.62 -4.20 6.96
CA SER A 206 -5.54 -3.61 5.62
C SER A 206 -6.44 -2.38 5.52
N LEU A 207 -5.96 -1.38 4.78
CA LEU A 207 -6.72 -0.18 4.41
C LEU A 207 -7.09 -0.23 2.91
N PRO A 208 -8.33 0.14 2.56
CA PRO A 208 -8.73 0.27 1.16
C PRO A 208 -7.93 1.37 0.45
N ILE A 209 -7.35 1.01 -0.70
CA ILE A 209 -6.65 1.94 -1.58
C ILE A 209 -7.61 2.40 -2.69
N SER A 210 -7.63 3.70 -2.93
CA SER A 210 -8.30 4.33 -4.07
C SER A 210 -7.29 5.10 -4.92
N TYR A 211 -7.50 5.12 -6.24
CA TYR A 211 -6.62 5.86 -7.14
C TYR A 211 -7.24 7.19 -7.53
N ARG A 212 -6.46 8.27 -7.40
CA ARG A 212 -6.88 9.60 -7.86
C ARG A 212 -6.18 9.91 -9.19
N LEU A 213 -6.99 10.08 -10.23
CA LEU A 213 -6.55 10.46 -11.56
C LEU A 213 -7.16 11.81 -11.93
N SER A 214 -6.33 12.80 -12.22
CA SER A 214 -6.80 14.07 -12.78
C SER A 214 -7.25 13.90 -14.23
N SER A 215 -8.19 14.72 -14.69
CA SER A 215 -8.63 14.74 -16.10
C SER A 215 -7.46 14.97 -17.06
N LYS A 216 -6.49 15.80 -16.67
CA LYS A 216 -5.28 16.07 -17.47
C LYS A 216 -4.35 14.85 -17.54
N GLU A 217 -4.15 14.18 -16.40
CA GLU A 217 -3.34 12.95 -16.32
C GLU A 217 -3.97 11.83 -17.12
N SER A 218 -5.28 11.65 -17.01
CA SER A 218 -6.02 10.66 -17.80
C SER A 218 -5.85 10.89 -19.30
N LYS A 219 -6.00 12.14 -19.77
CA LYS A 219 -5.76 12.51 -21.18
C LYS A 219 -4.31 12.25 -21.60
N MET A 220 -3.33 12.61 -20.76
CA MET A 220 -1.90 12.37 -21.03
C MET A 220 -1.60 10.86 -21.15
N LEU A 221 -2.08 10.05 -20.20
CA LEU A 221 -1.90 8.60 -20.20
C LEU A 221 -2.60 7.93 -21.39
N GLN A 222 -3.76 8.43 -21.79
CA GLN A 222 -4.43 7.97 -23.01
C GLN A 222 -3.61 8.25 -24.27
N CYS A 223 -2.89 9.37 -24.34
CA CYS A 223 -2.02 9.68 -25.47
C CYS A 223 -0.84 8.71 -25.60
N LEU A 224 -0.29 8.21 -24.48
CA LEU A 224 0.81 7.24 -24.50
C LEU A 224 0.43 5.89 -25.12
N ASN A 225 -0.84 5.49 -25.01
CA ASN A 225 -1.33 4.23 -25.54
C ASN A 225 -1.81 4.32 -26.99
N LYS A 226 -1.69 5.48 -27.65
CA LYS A 226 -2.03 5.63 -29.07
C LYS A 226 -0.88 5.12 -29.92
N LYS A 227 -1.21 4.41 -31.00
CA LYS A 227 -0.22 4.08 -32.03
C LYS A 227 0.31 5.36 -32.66
N ASN A 228 1.58 5.35 -33.06
CA ASN A 228 2.12 6.46 -33.83
C ASN A 228 1.32 6.62 -35.13
N TRP A 229 1.07 7.86 -35.52
CA TRP A 229 0.18 8.21 -36.63
C TRP A 229 0.76 7.81 -38.00
N ASP A 230 2.08 7.73 -38.09
CA ASP A 230 2.88 7.41 -39.28
C ASP A 230 2.92 5.91 -39.61
N VAL A 231 2.59 5.03 -38.65
CA VAL A 231 2.59 3.58 -38.85
C VAL A 231 1.65 3.16 -39.99
N GLY A 232 0.56 3.90 -40.22
CA GLY A 232 -0.35 3.64 -41.35
C GLY A 232 0.09 4.24 -42.69
N LEU A 233 1.08 5.16 -42.67
CA LEU A 233 1.59 5.86 -43.85
C LEU A 233 2.86 5.22 -44.41
N HIS A 234 3.56 4.42 -43.59
CA HIS A 234 4.68 3.63 -44.04
C HIS A 234 4.18 2.29 -44.60
N PRO A 235 4.20 2.08 -45.93
CA PRO A 235 3.90 0.77 -46.48
C PRO A 235 4.94 -0.23 -45.97
N LEU A 236 4.47 -1.40 -45.51
CA LEU A 236 5.36 -2.51 -45.21
C LEU A 236 6.12 -2.89 -46.48
N ALA A 237 7.41 -3.21 -46.35
CA ALA A 237 8.22 -3.61 -47.50
C ALA A 237 7.56 -4.81 -48.21
N TYR A 238 7.23 -4.63 -49.49
CA TYR A 238 6.44 -5.59 -50.27
C TYR A 238 6.96 -7.03 -50.17
N LYS A 239 8.30 -7.20 -50.22
CA LYS A 239 8.96 -8.51 -50.09
C LYS A 239 8.69 -9.19 -48.74
N ILE A 240 8.67 -8.43 -47.66
CA ILE A 240 8.42 -8.94 -46.31
C ILE A 240 6.95 -9.31 -46.16
N HIS A 241 6.06 -8.47 -46.69
CA HIS A 241 4.62 -8.72 -46.63
C HIS A 241 4.21 -9.94 -47.46
N ASN A 242 4.74 -10.09 -48.69
CA ASN A 242 4.42 -11.23 -49.55
C ASN A 242 4.91 -12.55 -48.96
N LYS A 243 6.13 -12.56 -48.41
CA LYS A 243 6.68 -13.75 -47.72
C LYS A 243 5.85 -14.14 -46.50
N SER A 244 5.43 -13.16 -45.69
CA SER A 244 4.55 -13.43 -44.54
C SER A 244 3.19 -13.98 -44.96
N ASN A 245 2.65 -13.54 -46.10
CA ASN A 245 1.37 -14.05 -46.61
C ASN A 245 1.51 -15.49 -47.15
N GLU A 246 2.63 -15.81 -47.81
CA GLU A 246 2.94 -17.17 -48.26
C GLU A 246 3.10 -18.13 -47.05
N GLU A 247 3.86 -17.73 -46.02
CA GLU A 247 4.04 -18.52 -44.79
C GLU A 247 2.70 -18.78 -44.07
N LEU A 248 1.83 -17.78 -43.95
CA LEU A 248 0.50 -17.93 -43.35
C LEU A 248 -0.44 -18.82 -44.19
N ALA A 249 -0.32 -18.77 -45.51
CA ALA A 249 -1.12 -19.61 -46.41
C ALA A 249 -0.71 -21.09 -46.32
N GLU A 250 0.59 -21.36 -46.15
CA GLU A 250 1.10 -22.72 -45.92
C GLU A 250 0.70 -23.27 -44.55
N GLU A 251 0.68 -22.46 -43.50
CA GLU A 251 0.24 -22.87 -42.15
C GLU A 251 -1.27 -23.19 -42.05
N THR A 252 -2.08 -22.71 -42.99
CA THR A 252 -3.54 -22.86 -42.96
C THR A 252 -4.07 -24.00 -43.83
N LEU A 253 -3.21 -24.62 -44.64
CA LEU A 253 -3.49 -25.81 -45.47
C LEU A 253 -3.14 -27.12 -44.75
#